data_AF-A0A7C9DC91-F1
#
_entry.id   AF-A0A7C9DC91-F1
#
_cell.length_a   1.000
_cell.length_b   1.000
_cell.length_c   1.000
_cell.angle_alpha   90.00
_cell.angle_beta   90.00
_cell.angle_gamma   90.00
#
_symmetry.space_group_name_H-M   'P 1'
#
loop_
_entity.id
_entity.type
_entity.pdbx_description
1 polymer ?
#
loop_
_entity_poly.entity_id
_entity_poly.type
_entity_poly.pdbx_seq_one_letter_code
_entity_poly.pdbx_strand_id
1 'polypeptide(L)'
;KNNKKKKTPPPQKKKQSKMSAIDNKEVAVCVTGASGYIASYLVKLLLLRGYTVHATVRDLSDGAKTEHLKGLEGAKERLHLFRADLLEEGSFDSAIAGCEGVFHTASPVNFNVTDPQKKDRSE
;
A
#
# COMPACT_ATOMS: atom_id res chain seq x y z
N LYS A 1 20.25 -19.23 66.07
CA LYS A 1 19.19 -18.78 65.12
C LYS A 1 19.86 -18.39 63.80
N ASN A 2 19.52 -19.10 62.74
CA ASN A 2 20.28 -19.21 61.48
C ASN A 2 20.18 -17.96 60.59
N ASN A 3 21.33 -17.43 60.18
CA ASN A 3 21.43 -16.30 59.24
C ASN A 3 21.59 -16.84 57.81
N LYS A 4 20.47 -17.03 57.09
CA LYS A 4 20.46 -17.50 55.69
C LYS A 4 20.79 -16.33 54.75
N LYS A 5 22.06 -16.20 54.33
CA LYS A 5 22.45 -15.35 53.20
C LYS A 5 21.82 -15.91 51.91
N LYS A 6 20.82 -15.22 51.35
CA LYS A 6 20.27 -15.49 50.01
C LYS A 6 21.34 -15.16 48.97
N LYS A 7 21.90 -16.17 48.30
CA LYS A 7 22.73 -15.98 47.10
C LYS A 7 21.78 -15.70 45.92
N THR A 8 21.91 -14.53 45.30
CA THR A 8 21.24 -14.23 44.03
C THR A 8 21.95 -14.96 42.87
N PRO A 9 21.22 -15.52 41.90
CA PRO A 9 21.83 -16.16 40.74
C PRO A 9 22.46 -15.12 39.80
N PRO A 10 23.54 -15.47 39.08
CA PRO A 10 24.25 -14.54 38.20
C PRO A 10 23.37 -14.12 37.01
N PRO A 11 23.60 -12.92 36.44
CA PRO A 11 22.81 -12.41 35.33
C PRO A 11 23.03 -13.28 34.09
N GLN A 12 21.95 -13.86 33.57
CA GLN A 12 21.97 -14.62 32.33
C GLN A 12 22.21 -13.66 31.16
N LYS A 13 23.33 -13.83 30.46
CA LYS A 13 23.62 -13.12 29.20
C LYS A 13 22.57 -13.53 28.16
N LYS A 14 21.70 -12.60 27.75
CA LYS A 14 20.83 -12.79 26.58
C LYS A 14 21.72 -13.00 25.35
N LYS A 15 21.70 -14.20 24.77
CA LYS A 15 22.25 -14.43 23.44
C LYS A 15 21.41 -13.61 22.47
N GLN A 16 21.94 -12.50 21.99
CA GLN A 16 21.42 -11.85 20.78
C GLN A 16 21.69 -12.81 19.62
N SER A 17 20.63 -13.43 19.10
CA SER A 17 20.70 -14.17 17.85
C SER A 17 21.02 -13.17 16.74
N LYS A 18 22.18 -13.32 16.13
CA LYS A 18 22.57 -12.61 14.91
C LYS A 18 21.63 -13.08 13.79
N MET A 19 20.64 -12.26 13.44
CA MET A 19 19.84 -12.49 12.22
C MET A 19 20.77 -12.35 11.03
N SER A 20 20.93 -13.44 10.27
CA SER A 20 21.55 -13.43 8.96
C SER A 20 20.77 -12.49 8.04
N ALA A 21 21.49 -11.76 7.18
CA ALA A 21 20.89 -10.93 6.14
C ALA A 21 19.94 -11.81 5.30
N ILE A 22 18.65 -11.47 5.35
CA ILE A 22 17.66 -11.99 4.42
C ILE A 22 17.82 -11.13 3.17
N ASP A 23 18.08 -11.73 2.01
CA ASP A 23 17.85 -11.08 0.72
C ASP A 23 16.33 -10.83 0.60
N ASN A 24 15.86 -9.78 1.27
CA ASN A 24 14.49 -9.32 1.19
C ASN A 24 14.34 -8.66 -0.18
N LYS A 25 14.04 -9.46 -1.21
CA LYS A 25 13.49 -8.92 -2.44
C LYS A 25 12.20 -8.19 -2.06
N GLU A 26 12.22 -6.86 -2.04
CA GLU A 26 11.02 -6.07 -1.78
C GLU A 26 10.00 -6.40 -2.87
N VAL A 27 8.91 -7.06 -2.47
CA VAL A 27 7.83 -7.41 -3.39
C VAL A 27 6.99 -6.16 -3.64
N ALA A 28 7.02 -5.68 -4.88
CA ALA A 28 6.21 -4.56 -5.32
C ALA A 28 4.86 -5.05 -5.89
N VAL A 29 3.77 -4.36 -5.56
CA VAL A 29 2.44 -4.61 -6.11
C VAL A 29 1.80 -3.31 -6.57
N CYS A 30 1.05 -3.34 -7.66
CA CYS A 30 0.31 -2.19 -8.16
C CYS A 30 -1.14 -2.22 -7.69
N VAL A 31 -1.66 -1.08 -7.22
CA VAL A 31 -3.08 -0.89 -6.88
C VAL A 31 -3.63 0.24 -7.75
N THR A 32 -4.56 -0.08 -8.65
CA THR A 32 -5.18 0.95 -9.51
C THR A 32 -6.29 1.68 -8.76
N GLY A 33 -6.40 3.00 -8.94
CA GLY A 33 -7.47 3.78 -8.32
C GLY A 33 -7.33 3.90 -6.80
N ALA A 34 -6.10 3.98 -6.31
CA ALA A 34 -5.70 3.91 -4.90
C ALA A 34 -6.42 4.91 -3.99
N SER A 35 -6.82 6.07 -4.50
CA SER A 35 -7.59 7.08 -3.75
C SER A 35 -9.05 6.67 -3.47
N GLY A 36 -9.49 5.52 -3.99
CA GLY A 36 -10.83 4.99 -3.78
C GLY A 36 -11.03 4.46 -2.36
N TYR A 37 -12.29 4.33 -1.94
CA TYR A 37 -12.63 3.91 -0.58
C TYR A 37 -12.04 2.53 -0.24
N ILE A 38 -12.32 1.50 -1.04
CA ILE A 38 -11.78 0.15 -0.82
C ILE A 38 -10.27 0.11 -1.11
N ALA A 39 -9.83 0.82 -2.15
CA ALA A 39 -8.45 0.83 -2.60
C ALA A 39 -7.49 1.38 -1.54
N SER A 40 -7.86 2.46 -0.85
CA SER A 40 -7.04 3.07 0.20
C SER A 40 -6.84 2.13 1.40
N TYR A 41 -7.85 1.34 1.76
CA TYR A 41 -7.73 0.29 2.78
C TYR A 41 -6.84 -0.86 2.32
N LEU A 42 -6.93 -1.26 1.05
CA LEU A 42 -6.03 -2.26 0.47
C LEU A 42 -4.58 -1.79 0.52
N VAL A 43 -4.30 -0.54 0.11
CA VAL A 43 -2.97 0.09 0.20
C VAL A 43 -2.46 0.04 1.64
N LYS A 44 -3.28 0.45 2.62
CA LYS A 44 -2.94 0.36 4.05
C LYS A 44 -2.54 -1.05 4.47
N LEU A 45 -3.34 -2.06 4.09
CA LEU A 45 -3.10 -3.45 4.47
C LEU A 45 -1.86 -4.06 3.82
N LEU A 46 -1.51 -3.61 2.60
CA LEU A 46 -0.29 -4.03 1.90
C LEU A 46 0.94 -3.38 2.52
N LEU A 47 0.90 -2.08 2.80
CA LEU A 47 1.99 -1.36 3.49
C LEU A 47 2.27 -1.95 4.87
N LEU A 48 1.23 -2.27 5.65
CA LEU A 48 1.38 -2.93 6.97
C LEU A 48 1.98 -4.34 6.89
N ARG A 49 1.80 -5.03 5.76
CA ARG A 49 2.41 -6.35 5.51
C ARG A 49 3.83 -6.28 4.97
N GLY A 50 4.34 -5.08 4.72
CA GLY A 50 5.72 -4.88 4.27
C GLY A 50 5.91 -4.82 2.75
N TYR A 51 4.82 -4.77 1.98
CA TYR A 51 4.91 -4.63 0.52
C TYR A 51 5.28 -3.20 0.12
N THR A 52 6.01 -3.09 -0.98
CA THR A 52 6.14 -1.83 -1.73
C THR A 52 4.91 -1.68 -2.63
N VAL A 53 4.24 -0.53 -2.55
CA VAL A 53 2.95 -0.30 -3.21
C VAL A 53 3.09 0.79 -4.26
N HIS A 54 2.88 0.42 -5.51
CA HIS A 54 2.67 1.35 -6.62
C HIS A 54 1.18 1.68 -6.69
N ALA A 55 0.81 2.89 -6.28
CA ALA A 55 -0.58 3.32 -6.16
C ALA A 55 -0.91 4.32 -7.26
N THR A 56 -1.91 4.00 -8.10
CA THR A 56 -2.33 4.94 -9.15
C THR A 56 -3.46 5.85 -8.70
N VAL A 57 -3.35 7.13 -9.04
CA VAL A 57 -4.39 8.15 -8.88
C VAL A 57 -4.54 8.92 -10.19
N ARG A 58 -5.69 9.58 -10.40
CA ARG A 58 -5.93 10.36 -11.62
C ARG A 58 -5.17 11.67 -11.66
N ASP A 59 -5.00 12.30 -10.51
CA ASP A 59 -4.28 13.56 -10.36
C ASP A 59 -3.42 13.50 -9.09
N LEU A 60 -2.12 13.71 -9.25
CA LEU A 60 -1.16 13.73 -8.14
C LEU A 60 -1.21 15.04 -7.35
N SER A 61 -1.74 16.10 -7.96
CA SER A 61 -1.88 17.43 -7.34
C SER A 61 -3.14 17.57 -6.48
N ASP A 62 -4.10 16.64 -6.63
CA ASP A 62 -5.30 16.60 -5.80
C ASP A 62 -4.98 16.07 -4.39
N GLY A 63 -4.67 16.99 -3.48
CA GLY A 63 -4.40 16.69 -2.08
C GLY A 63 -5.56 15.95 -1.39
N ALA A 64 -6.81 16.24 -1.75
CA ALA A 64 -7.96 15.54 -1.16
C ALA A 64 -7.99 14.05 -1.52
N LYS A 65 -7.41 13.68 -2.67
CA LYS A 65 -7.29 12.28 -3.13
C LYS A 65 -5.98 11.62 -2.74
N THR A 66 -4.95 12.37 -2.38
CA THR A 66 -3.60 11.79 -2.16
C THR A 66 -3.13 11.85 -0.71
N GLU A 67 -3.50 12.85 0.08
CA GLU A 67 -2.94 13.04 1.43
C GLU A 67 -3.26 11.89 2.39
N HIS A 68 -4.46 11.32 2.29
CA HIS A 68 -4.82 10.16 3.12
C HIS A 68 -3.97 8.92 2.83
N LEU A 69 -3.41 8.77 1.62
CA LEU A 69 -2.50 7.68 1.27
C LEU A 69 -1.10 7.96 1.82
N LYS A 70 -0.61 9.20 1.68
CA LYS A 70 0.70 9.63 2.18
C LYS A 70 0.78 9.56 3.71
N GLY A 71 -0.34 9.71 4.41
CA GLY A 71 -0.44 9.60 5.87
C GLY A 71 -0.49 8.17 6.42
N LEU A 72 -0.47 7.14 5.56
CA LEU A 72 -0.48 5.74 6.02
C LEU A 72 0.86 5.33 6.64
N GLU A 73 0.81 4.42 7.62
CA GLU A 73 2.02 3.84 8.21
C GLU A 73 2.82 3.08 7.15
N GLY A 74 4.12 3.39 7.05
CA GLY A 74 5.03 2.83 6.04
C GLY A 74 4.92 3.48 4.65
N ALA A 75 4.06 4.49 4.47
CA ALA A 75 3.90 5.14 3.17
C ALA A 75 5.15 5.92 2.74
N LYS A 76 5.83 6.57 3.69
CA LYS A 76 7.02 7.38 3.38
C LYS A 76 8.14 6.54 2.77
N GLU A 77 8.23 5.27 3.14
CA GLU A 77 9.26 4.35 2.69
C GLU A 77 8.82 3.51 1.48
N ARG A 78 7.55 3.10 1.43
CA ARG A 78 7.07 2.03 0.52
C ARG A 78 5.90 2.40 -0.37
N LEU A 79 5.37 3.63 -0.29
CA LEU A 79 4.30 4.09 -1.19
C LEU A 79 4.88 4.93 -2.32
N HIS A 80 4.62 4.50 -3.55
CA HIS A 80 4.94 5.25 -4.77
C HIS A 80 3.64 5.62 -5.47
N LEU A 81 3.37 6.92 -5.61
CA LEU A 81 2.17 7.42 -6.29
C LEU A 81 2.47 7.65 -7.77
N PHE A 82 1.59 7.15 -8.64
CA PHE A 82 1.65 7.32 -10.08
C PHE A 82 0.38 7.98 -10.59
N ARG A 83 0.51 8.89 -11.56
CA ARG A 83 -0.63 9.35 -12.35
C ARG A 83 -0.99 8.24 -13.35
N ALA A 84 -2.25 7.82 -13.38
CA ALA A 84 -2.77 6.95 -14.44
C ALA A 84 -4.26 7.22 -14.68
N ASP A 85 -4.69 7.05 -15.93
CA ASP A 85 -6.07 7.22 -16.36
C ASP A 85 -6.53 6.02 -17.20
N LEU A 86 -7.67 5.44 -16.84
CA LEU A 86 -8.25 4.29 -17.55
C LEU A 86 -8.55 4.58 -19.03
N LEU A 87 -8.71 5.85 -19.39
CA LEU A 87 -8.99 6.27 -20.76
C LEU A 87 -7.73 6.62 -21.56
N GLU A 88 -6.55 6.61 -20.93
CA GLU A 88 -5.27 6.94 -21.54
C GLU A 88 -4.43 5.66 -21.68
N GLU A 89 -4.27 5.19 -22.92
CA GLU A 89 -3.46 4.01 -23.25
C GLU A 89 -2.01 4.18 -22.77
N GLY A 90 -1.42 3.13 -22.20
CA GLY A 90 -0.05 3.15 -21.65
C GLY A 90 0.13 3.91 -20.34
N SER A 91 -0.90 4.59 -19.82
CA SER A 91 -0.77 5.40 -18.59
C SER A 91 -0.47 4.59 -17.32
N PHE A 92 -0.64 3.26 -17.35
CA PHE A 92 -0.34 2.36 -16.24
C PHE A 92 1.05 1.71 -16.32
N ASP A 93 1.75 1.82 -17.45
CA ASP A 93 2.97 1.05 -17.72
C ASP A 93 4.05 1.32 -16.65
N SER A 94 4.25 2.59 -16.32
CA SER A 94 5.20 3.00 -15.27
C SER A 94 4.80 2.51 -13.88
N ALA A 95 3.50 2.44 -13.59
CA ALA A 95 3.01 1.98 -12.29
C ALA A 95 3.12 0.45 -12.15
N ILE A 96 2.98 -0.30 -13.26
CA ILE A 96 3.03 -1.75 -13.27
C ILE A 96 4.47 -2.27 -13.37
N ALA A 97 5.38 -1.49 -13.97
CA ALA A 97 6.78 -1.88 -14.10
C ALA A 97 7.40 -2.32 -12.76
N GLY A 98 7.96 -3.53 -12.74
CA GLY A 98 8.59 -4.11 -11.55
C GLY A 98 7.63 -4.69 -10.50
N CYS A 99 6.31 -4.61 -10.71
CA CYS A 99 5.33 -5.23 -9.81
C CYS A 99 5.19 -6.74 -10.07
N GLU A 100 5.02 -7.52 -9.00
CA GLU A 100 4.72 -8.96 -9.09
C GLU A 100 3.22 -9.24 -9.31
N GLY A 101 2.37 -8.25 -9.06
CA GLY A 101 0.93 -8.37 -9.26
C GLY A 101 0.20 -7.02 -9.28
N VAL A 102 -1.02 -7.05 -9.80
CA VAL A 102 -1.89 -5.87 -9.91
C VAL A 102 -3.23 -6.15 -9.24
N PHE A 103 -3.61 -5.30 -8.31
CA PHE A 103 -4.96 -5.20 -7.78
C PHE A 103 -5.72 -4.12 -8.55
N HIS A 104 -6.56 -4.56 -9.48
CA HIS A 104 -7.34 -3.64 -10.29
C HIS A 104 -8.63 -3.24 -9.54
N THR A 105 -8.67 -2.02 -9.02
CA THR A 105 -9.85 -1.48 -8.31
C THR A 105 -10.39 -0.19 -8.94
N ALA A 106 -9.65 0.39 -9.88
CA ALA A 106 -10.10 1.54 -10.65
C ALA A 106 -11.35 1.19 -11.46
N SER A 107 -12.37 2.03 -11.35
CA SER A 107 -13.56 1.97 -12.19
C SER A 107 -14.01 3.40 -12.50
N PRO A 108 -14.38 3.70 -13.76
CA PRO A 108 -14.88 5.02 -14.12
C PRO A 108 -16.30 5.18 -13.60
N VAL A 109 -16.45 5.79 -12.43
CA VAL A 109 -17.78 6.12 -11.90
C VAL A 109 -18.15 7.54 -12.29
N ASN A 110 -19.13 7.66 -13.17
CA ASN A 110 -19.75 8.94 -13.53
C ASN A 110 -20.97 9.16 -12.65
N PHE A 111 -20.85 10.04 -11.66
CA PHE A 111 -21.98 10.41 -10.78
C PHE A 111 -22.90 11.47 -11.41
N ASN A 112 -22.52 12.04 -12.55
CA ASN A 112 -23.32 13.02 -13.28
C ASN A 112 -24.33 12.31 -14.20
N VAL A 113 -25.30 11.62 -13.59
CA VAL A 113 -26.39 10.95 -14.30
C VAL A 113 -27.58 11.90 -14.36
N THR A 114 -27.73 12.60 -15.49
CA THR A 114 -28.91 13.44 -15.76
C THR A 114 -30.15 12.63 -16.11
N ASP A 115 -29.98 11.40 -16.62
CA ASP A 115 -31.05 10.46 -16.94
C ASP A 115 -30.53 9.00 -16.80
N PRO A 116 -30.96 8.24 -15.77
CA PRO A 116 -30.50 6.87 -15.54
C PRO A 116 -30.99 5.86 -16.58
N GLN A 117 -32.00 6.17 -17.41
CA GLN A 117 -32.58 5.23 -18.38
C GLN A 117 -31.98 5.31 -19.79
N LYS A 118 -31.16 6.32 -20.11
CA LYS A 118 -30.77 6.58 -21.51
C LYS A 118 -29.53 5.82 -22.01
N LYS A 119 -28.84 5.03 -21.18
CA LYS A 119 -27.52 4.46 -21.50
C LYS A 119 -27.47 3.04 -22.06
N ASP A 120 -28.62 2.41 -22.32
CA ASP A 120 -28.67 1.00 -22.75
C ASP A 120 -29.04 0.80 -24.23
N ARG A 121 -28.79 1.81 -25.09
CA ARG A 121 -29.14 1.71 -26.51
C ARG A 121 -28.17 2.49 -27.41
N SER A 122 -26.93 2.02 -27.49
CA SER A 122 -26.06 2.26 -28.65
C SER A 122 -24.84 1.33 -28.56
N GLU A 123 -25.03 0.10 -29.04
CA GLU A 123 -23.98 -0.63 -29.77
C GLU A 123 -24.18 -0.36 -31.26
#